data_AF-A0A831KJK7-F1
#
_entry.id   AF-A0A831KJK7-F1
#
_cell.length_a   1.000
_cell.length_b   1.000
_cell.length_c   1.000
_cell.angle_alpha   90.00
_cell.angle_beta   90.00
_cell.angle_gamma   90.00
#
_symmetry.space_group_name_H-M   'P 1'
#
loop_
_entity.id
_entity.type
_entity.pdbx_description
1 polymer ?
#
loop_
_entity_poly.entity_id
_entity_poly.type
_entity_poly.pdbx_seq_one_letter_code
_entity_poly.pdbx_strand_id
1 'polypeptide(L)'
;MAELKVKFVGKDLRSPIGVASHAVLNQGLSGAKEETDQLKMYADYGVGFVHTPFICSEEEHPKDAPPGWKFQHVRSREPFRMEGLLVATEARRIMCRLNAGLAMIESLRETLPDDVAVIANMIGPGADPQGWAELCHMAEDAGADIIEMNVSCPLPAATAKAVSSYSEGELSDAAGSLLGDSPQILLPVVKAVTESCSVPVGVKLTPETGFPRVVGLVEGIKNAGAAFISGINAPITVGPPDIYKGGKGKWVGMQENPICAALGPWDRYLLYRNLGAISLFVPDIKLAGIGGLVEPEHIIEAMMLGARVCELSSGLLWKGTGLIKECLEFLGDYMDRQGYQKVEDFIGIGVKYIKPVEEIDWRQEDFIATVDDRLCTRCGRCANNICLARTLAENPLRIVIDSRYCIGCGLCQSICPENAVSMVEQKHPVVGISLDNA
;
A
#
# COMPACT_ATOMS: atom_id res chain seq x y z
N MET A 1 -23.94 17.13 7.67
CA MET A 1 -22.92 16.13 8.03
C MET A 1 -22.83 15.17 6.87
N ALA A 2 -21.65 15.10 6.28
CA ALA A 2 -21.34 14.18 5.19
C ALA A 2 -21.62 12.72 5.57
N GLU A 3 -22.11 11.93 4.61
CA GLU A 3 -22.37 10.51 4.78
C GLU A 3 -21.11 9.70 4.46
N LEU A 4 -20.57 9.01 5.47
CA LEU A 4 -19.39 8.15 5.31
C LEU A 4 -19.71 6.81 4.66
N LYS A 5 -20.99 6.45 4.49
CA LYS A 5 -21.36 5.16 3.91
C LYS A 5 -20.83 5.02 2.49
N VAL A 6 -20.45 3.79 2.14
CA VAL A 6 -19.98 3.46 0.80
C VAL A 6 -20.55 2.13 0.35
N LYS A 7 -20.92 2.03 -0.92
CA LYS A 7 -21.26 0.74 -1.51
C LYS A 7 -20.02 0.06 -2.07
N PHE A 8 -19.62 -1.10 -1.57
CA PHE A 8 -18.46 -1.84 -2.08
C PHE A 8 -18.86 -3.24 -2.51
N VAL A 9 -18.61 -3.59 -3.78
CA VAL A 9 -18.92 -4.89 -4.40
C VAL A 9 -20.31 -5.46 -4.06
N GLY A 10 -21.32 -4.59 -3.97
CA GLY A 10 -22.71 -4.99 -3.69
C GLY A 10 -23.11 -4.94 -2.21
N LYS A 11 -22.19 -4.64 -1.30
CA LYS A 11 -22.45 -4.45 0.14
C LYS A 11 -22.50 -2.96 0.49
N ASP A 12 -23.44 -2.58 1.34
CA ASP A 12 -23.54 -1.22 1.88
C ASP A 12 -22.77 -1.17 3.21
N LEU A 13 -21.66 -0.44 3.24
CA LEU A 13 -20.76 -0.36 4.38
C LEU A 13 -20.93 0.97 5.10
N ARG A 14 -20.87 0.97 6.44
CA ARG A 14 -21.02 2.20 7.24
C ARG A 14 -19.91 3.24 7.02
N SER A 15 -18.73 2.81 6.59
CA SER A 15 -17.59 3.65 6.28
C SER A 15 -16.69 2.99 5.24
N PRO A 16 -15.81 3.73 4.53
CA PRO A 16 -14.91 3.14 3.54
C PRO A 16 -13.63 2.61 4.17
N ILE A 17 -13.52 2.59 5.50
CA ILE A 17 -12.28 2.26 6.21
C ILE A 17 -12.46 0.92 6.91
N GLY A 18 -11.47 0.06 6.77
CA GLY A 18 -11.37 -1.20 7.49
C GLY A 18 -9.94 -1.49 7.94
N VAL A 19 -9.77 -2.65 8.57
CA VAL A 19 -8.46 -3.16 8.98
C VAL A 19 -8.03 -4.23 8.00
N ALA A 20 -6.80 -4.13 7.52
CA ALA A 20 -6.20 -5.11 6.62
C ALA A 20 -6.02 -6.46 7.34
N SER A 21 -6.03 -7.55 6.56
CA SER A 21 -5.63 -8.86 7.09
C SER A 21 -4.20 -8.80 7.63
N HIS A 22 -4.03 -9.21 8.87
CA HIS A 22 -2.73 -9.31 9.53
C HIS A 22 -2.73 -10.47 10.51
N ALA A 23 -1.58 -11.11 10.69
CA ALA A 23 -1.46 -12.24 11.60
C ALA A 23 -0.71 -11.89 12.91
N VAL A 24 -0.57 -10.61 13.25
CA VAL A 24 0.16 -10.14 14.46
C VAL A 24 -0.35 -10.76 15.77
N LEU A 25 -1.59 -11.28 15.78
CA LEU A 25 -2.28 -11.81 16.96
C LEU A 25 -2.27 -13.34 17.05
N ASN A 26 -1.56 -14.00 16.12
CA ASN A 26 -1.72 -15.42 15.78
C ASN A 26 -2.04 -16.41 16.92
N GLN A 27 -2.88 -17.37 16.54
CA GLN A 27 -3.42 -18.58 17.17
C GLN A 27 -2.48 -19.52 17.94
N GLY A 28 -1.19 -19.19 18.09
CA GLY A 28 -0.29 -19.95 18.97
C GLY A 28 0.11 -19.21 20.25
N LEU A 29 -0.33 -17.95 20.43
CA LEU A 29 -0.20 -17.19 21.68
C LEU A 29 -1.55 -16.75 22.25
N SER A 30 -2.53 -16.50 21.38
CA SER A 30 -3.93 -16.23 21.72
C SER A 30 -4.83 -17.25 21.01
N GLY A 31 -6.04 -17.52 21.51
CA GLY A 31 -6.98 -18.43 20.84
C GLY A 31 -7.78 -17.71 19.75
N ALA A 32 -8.51 -18.47 18.94
CA ALA A 32 -9.41 -17.92 17.93
C ALA A 32 -10.41 -16.91 18.51
N LYS A 33 -10.79 -17.07 19.78
CA LYS A 33 -11.70 -16.16 20.49
C LYS A 33 -11.10 -14.77 20.66
N GLU A 34 -9.87 -14.65 21.14
CA GLU A 34 -9.22 -13.36 21.38
C GLU A 34 -9.03 -12.57 20.08
N GLU A 35 -8.66 -13.25 18.98
CA GLU A 35 -8.59 -12.63 17.66
C GLU A 35 -9.96 -12.16 17.19
N THR A 36 -11.00 -12.98 17.37
CA THR A 36 -12.37 -12.62 17.01
C THR A 36 -12.85 -11.40 17.81
N ASP A 37 -12.59 -11.35 19.12
CA ASP A 37 -12.97 -10.24 19.99
C ASP A 37 -12.26 -8.94 19.57
N GLN A 38 -11.00 -9.02 19.12
CA GLN A 38 -10.29 -7.86 18.59
C GLN A 38 -10.87 -7.36 17.26
N LEU A 39 -11.26 -8.25 16.35
CA LEU A 39 -11.94 -7.85 15.12
C LEU A 39 -13.29 -7.18 15.42
N LYS A 40 -14.04 -7.68 16.42
CA LYS A 40 -15.27 -7.03 16.91
C LYS A 40 -15.02 -5.63 17.46
N MET A 41 -13.94 -5.44 18.23
CA MET A 41 -13.54 -4.13 18.73
C MET A 41 -13.30 -3.11 17.59
N TYR A 42 -12.80 -3.53 16.42
CA TYR A 42 -12.66 -2.62 15.29
C TYR A 42 -14.02 -2.11 14.79
N ALA A 43 -15.07 -2.95 14.80
CA ALA A 43 -16.43 -2.54 14.46
C ALA A 43 -16.95 -1.43 15.38
N ASP A 44 -16.61 -1.49 16.68
CA ASP A 44 -16.95 -0.45 17.66
C ASP A 44 -16.24 0.88 17.39
N TYR A 45 -15.15 0.87 16.60
CA TYR A 45 -14.46 2.08 16.16
C TYR A 45 -15.03 2.69 14.89
N GLY A 46 -16.02 2.03 14.26
CA GLY A 46 -16.74 2.54 13.10
C GLY A 46 -16.22 2.06 11.75
N VAL A 47 -15.41 0.98 11.70
CA VAL A 47 -15.00 0.39 10.42
C VAL A 47 -16.20 -0.15 9.65
N GLY A 48 -16.14 -0.09 8.32
CA GLY A 48 -17.13 -0.67 7.42
C GLY A 48 -16.92 -2.15 7.14
N PHE A 49 -15.75 -2.70 7.47
CA PHE A 49 -15.43 -4.10 7.26
C PHE A 49 -14.23 -4.53 8.10
N VAL A 50 -14.13 -5.84 8.34
CA VAL A 50 -12.99 -6.49 8.98
C VAL A 50 -12.47 -7.62 8.11
N HIS A 51 -11.16 -7.82 8.09
CA HIS A 51 -10.56 -8.99 7.47
C HIS A 51 -10.28 -10.07 8.52
N THR A 52 -10.54 -11.33 8.17
CA THR A 52 -9.94 -12.45 8.90
C THR A 52 -8.41 -12.40 8.75
N PRO A 53 -7.65 -13.05 9.66
CA PRO A 53 -6.25 -13.36 9.39
C PRO A 53 -6.11 -14.26 8.14
N PHE A 54 -4.87 -14.53 7.73
CA PHE A 54 -4.59 -15.34 6.54
C PHE A 54 -5.00 -16.81 6.77
N ILE A 55 -6.19 -17.22 6.31
CA ILE A 55 -6.70 -18.59 6.49
C ILE A 55 -6.09 -19.49 5.41
N CYS A 56 -5.40 -20.56 5.81
CA CYS A 56 -4.88 -21.58 4.89
C CYS A 56 -5.67 -22.88 4.94
N SER A 57 -5.40 -23.77 3.99
CA SER A 57 -6.06 -25.08 3.86
C SER A 57 -5.65 -26.12 4.92
N GLU A 58 -4.64 -25.83 5.76
CA GLU A 58 -4.25 -26.74 6.85
C GLU A 58 -5.25 -26.66 8.01
N GLU A 59 -5.67 -27.80 8.55
CA GLU A 59 -6.71 -27.87 9.60
C GLU A 59 -6.26 -27.39 10.98
N GLU A 60 -5.03 -27.74 11.38
CA GLU A 60 -4.50 -27.47 12.72
C GLU A 60 -3.10 -26.88 12.69
N HIS A 61 -2.76 -26.13 13.76
CA HIS A 61 -1.47 -25.47 13.84
C HIS A 61 -0.37 -26.46 14.24
N PRO A 62 0.80 -26.45 13.56
CA PRO A 62 1.91 -27.34 13.89
C PRO A 62 2.40 -27.11 15.33
N LYS A 63 2.59 -28.21 16.08
CA LYS A 63 3.09 -28.18 17.47
C LYS A 63 4.58 -27.82 17.58
N ASP A 64 5.34 -28.07 16.53
CA ASP A 64 6.79 -27.85 16.44
C ASP A 64 7.19 -26.44 15.97
N ALA A 65 6.23 -25.63 15.55
CA ALA A 65 6.48 -24.33 14.93
C ALA A 65 5.66 -23.21 15.58
N PRO A 66 5.94 -22.82 16.84
CA PRO A 66 5.20 -21.75 17.51
C PRO A 66 5.29 -20.42 16.74
N PRO A 67 4.32 -19.51 16.91
CA PRO A 67 4.30 -18.22 16.22
C PRO A 67 5.59 -17.43 16.44
N GLY A 68 6.10 -16.82 15.38
CA GLY A 68 7.39 -16.15 15.41
C GLY A 68 7.43 -14.93 14.50
N TRP A 69 7.76 -13.78 15.08
CA TRP A 69 7.93 -12.51 14.39
C TRP A 69 9.20 -11.83 14.86
N LYS A 70 9.87 -11.15 13.94
CA LYS A 70 10.86 -10.15 14.30
C LYS A 70 10.54 -8.89 13.51
N PHE A 71 10.44 -7.79 14.24
CA PHE A 71 10.30 -6.46 13.66
C PHE A 71 11.63 -5.73 13.78
N GLN A 72 12.00 -5.00 12.75
CA GLN A 72 13.15 -4.12 12.75
C GLN A 72 12.74 -2.77 12.17
N HIS A 73 12.94 -1.73 12.97
CA HIS A 73 12.77 -0.37 12.50
C HIS A 73 13.92 0.02 11.59
N VAL A 74 13.58 0.60 10.44
CA VAL A 74 14.53 1.16 9.48
C VAL A 74 14.21 2.64 9.34
N ARG A 75 15.23 3.46 9.56
CA ARG A 75 15.12 4.91 9.38
C ARG A 75 16.38 5.53 8.81
N SER A 76 16.20 6.57 8.01
CA SER A 76 17.23 7.54 7.67
C SER A 76 17.24 8.71 8.66
N ARG A 77 18.37 9.41 8.74
CA ARG A 77 18.53 10.62 9.57
C ARG A 77 18.07 11.84 8.80
N GLU A 78 17.77 12.92 9.52
CA GLU A 78 17.59 14.24 8.92
C GLU A 78 18.80 14.62 8.03
N PRO A 79 18.56 15.29 6.88
CA PRO A 79 17.29 15.79 6.34
C PRO A 79 16.57 14.80 5.41
N PHE A 80 16.91 13.51 5.46
CA PHE A 80 16.39 12.47 4.56
C PHE A 80 15.38 11.55 5.25
N ARG A 81 14.82 11.96 6.40
CA ARG A 81 14.05 11.10 7.31
C ARG A 81 12.92 10.39 6.57
N MET A 82 13.06 9.08 6.50
CA MET A 82 12.08 8.11 6.02
C MET A 82 12.08 7.00 7.06
N GLU A 83 10.89 6.55 7.44
CA GLU A 83 10.70 5.49 8.42
C GLU A 83 10.01 4.29 7.75
N GLY A 84 10.31 3.10 8.22
CA GLY A 84 9.72 1.85 7.78
C GLY A 84 9.94 0.73 8.80
N LEU A 85 9.14 -0.32 8.69
CA LEU A 85 9.31 -1.54 9.46
C LEU A 85 9.63 -2.66 8.51
N LEU A 86 10.60 -3.48 8.91
CA LEU A 86 10.80 -4.79 8.32
C LEU A 86 10.19 -5.83 9.24
N VAL A 87 9.52 -6.82 8.66
CA VAL A 87 8.99 -7.98 9.38
C VAL A 87 9.56 -9.26 8.79
N ALA A 88 10.26 -10.02 9.64
CA ALA A 88 10.73 -11.36 9.33
C ALA A 88 9.86 -12.39 10.05
N THR A 89 9.36 -13.37 9.31
CA THR A 89 8.48 -14.42 9.81
C THR A 89 8.46 -15.63 8.85
N GLU A 90 7.76 -16.69 9.24
CA GLU A 90 7.60 -17.92 8.46
C GLU A 90 6.11 -18.21 8.29
N ALA A 91 5.66 -18.39 7.05
CA ALA A 91 4.26 -18.66 6.69
C ALA A 91 3.60 -19.75 7.56
N ARG A 92 4.28 -20.90 7.73
CA ARG A 92 3.79 -22.02 8.54
C ARG A 92 3.48 -21.65 9.99
N ARG A 93 4.20 -20.68 10.55
CA ARG A 93 4.08 -20.23 11.95
C ARG A 93 2.98 -19.21 12.16
N ILE A 94 2.38 -18.66 11.10
CA ILE A 94 1.57 -17.45 11.20
C ILE A 94 0.19 -17.53 10.60
N MET A 95 -0.02 -18.48 9.68
CA MET A 95 -1.33 -18.62 9.04
C MET A 95 -2.38 -19.09 10.05
N CYS A 96 -3.56 -18.52 9.95
CA CYS A 96 -4.74 -19.04 10.61
C CYS A 96 -5.13 -20.36 9.95
N ARG A 97 -5.47 -21.35 10.77
CA ARG A 97 -5.79 -22.69 10.31
C ARG A 97 -7.27 -22.82 10.04
N LEU A 98 -7.63 -23.68 9.09
CA LEU A 98 -8.95 -23.72 8.48
C LEU A 98 -10.07 -23.79 9.51
N ASN A 99 -10.04 -24.77 10.42
CA ASN A 99 -11.11 -24.96 11.41
C ASN A 99 -11.31 -23.74 12.32
N ALA A 100 -10.22 -23.13 12.75
CA ALA A 100 -10.28 -21.93 13.59
C ALA A 100 -10.71 -20.68 12.80
N GLY A 101 -10.33 -20.59 11.53
CA GLY A 101 -10.73 -19.53 10.61
C GLY A 101 -12.23 -19.57 10.29
N LEU A 102 -12.78 -20.74 10.00
CA LEU A 102 -14.20 -20.91 9.73
C LEU A 102 -15.05 -20.58 10.97
N ALA A 103 -14.67 -21.10 12.14
CA ALA A 103 -15.35 -20.75 13.40
C ALA A 103 -15.27 -19.25 13.73
N MET A 104 -14.18 -18.58 13.34
CA MET A 104 -14.06 -17.13 13.47
C MET A 104 -15.03 -16.40 12.53
N ILE A 105 -15.14 -16.81 11.26
CA ILE A 105 -16.08 -16.23 10.29
C ILE A 105 -17.51 -16.35 10.81
N GLU A 106 -17.92 -17.53 11.27
CA GLU A 106 -19.24 -17.77 11.85
C GLU A 106 -19.51 -16.81 13.03
N SER A 107 -18.57 -16.73 13.99
CA SER A 107 -18.72 -15.87 15.17
C SER A 107 -18.78 -14.38 14.81
N LEU A 108 -18.01 -13.93 13.82
CA LEU A 108 -18.06 -12.55 13.35
C LEU A 108 -19.41 -12.28 12.69
N ARG A 109 -19.89 -13.16 11.81
CA ARG A 109 -21.16 -12.97 11.11
C ARG A 109 -22.38 -12.99 12.05
N GLU A 110 -22.34 -13.78 13.11
CA GLU A 110 -23.40 -13.81 14.13
C GLU A 110 -23.48 -12.52 14.96
N THR A 111 -22.37 -11.80 15.12
CA THR A 111 -22.26 -10.70 16.11
C THR A 111 -22.04 -9.33 15.51
N LEU A 112 -21.47 -9.25 14.31
CA LEU A 112 -21.26 -7.98 13.63
C LEU A 112 -22.56 -7.46 13.00
N PRO A 113 -22.79 -6.14 13.04
CA PRO A 113 -23.90 -5.51 12.32
C PRO A 113 -23.84 -5.73 10.81
N ASP A 114 -24.99 -5.70 10.13
CA ASP A 114 -25.10 -5.95 8.67
C ASP A 114 -24.34 -4.96 7.79
N ASP A 115 -24.11 -3.74 8.28
CA ASP A 115 -23.34 -2.67 7.63
C ASP A 115 -21.83 -2.73 7.94
N VAL A 116 -21.36 -3.85 8.52
CA VAL A 116 -19.95 -4.21 8.69
C VAL A 116 -19.68 -5.57 8.04
N ALA A 117 -18.98 -5.57 6.91
CA ALA A 117 -18.72 -6.81 6.17
C ALA A 117 -17.59 -7.65 6.80
N VAL A 118 -17.76 -8.98 6.79
CA VAL A 118 -16.69 -9.94 7.07
C VAL A 118 -16.00 -10.32 5.76
N ILE A 119 -14.73 -9.92 5.60
CA ILE A 119 -13.91 -10.28 4.43
C ILE A 119 -12.99 -11.45 4.80
N ALA A 120 -13.21 -12.61 4.19
CA ALA A 120 -12.38 -13.79 4.39
C ALA A 120 -11.11 -13.69 3.53
N ASN A 121 -9.95 -13.51 4.17
CA ASN A 121 -8.65 -13.54 3.49
C ASN A 121 -8.16 -14.99 3.39
N MET A 122 -8.17 -15.54 2.17
CA MET A 122 -7.90 -16.96 1.92
C MET A 122 -6.56 -17.17 1.21
N ILE A 123 -5.80 -18.16 1.67
CA ILE A 123 -4.57 -18.66 1.03
C ILE A 123 -4.76 -20.12 0.66
N GLY A 124 -4.94 -20.39 -0.63
CA GLY A 124 -5.08 -21.75 -1.15
C GLY A 124 -3.77 -22.49 -1.42
N PRO A 125 -3.88 -23.78 -1.77
CA PRO A 125 -2.74 -24.68 -1.90
C PRO A 125 -2.01 -24.50 -3.25
N GLY A 126 -1.11 -23.52 -3.32
CA GLY A 126 -0.30 -23.28 -4.53
C GLY A 126 -1.15 -22.95 -5.75
N ALA A 127 -0.75 -23.44 -6.92
CA ALA A 127 -1.44 -23.23 -8.20
C ALA A 127 -2.52 -24.31 -8.49
N ASP A 128 -3.38 -24.61 -7.52
CA ASP A 128 -4.46 -25.60 -7.64
C ASP A 128 -5.85 -24.95 -7.70
N PRO A 129 -6.46 -24.80 -8.89
CA PRO A 129 -7.77 -24.15 -9.02
C PRO A 129 -8.89 -24.80 -8.20
N GLN A 130 -8.91 -26.13 -8.09
CA GLN A 130 -9.98 -26.84 -7.40
C GLN A 130 -9.85 -26.69 -5.88
N GLY A 131 -8.64 -26.86 -5.36
CA GLY A 131 -8.37 -26.64 -3.93
C GLY A 131 -8.64 -25.20 -3.49
N TRP A 132 -8.36 -24.21 -4.34
CA TRP A 132 -8.76 -22.81 -4.08
C TRP A 132 -10.28 -22.63 -4.07
N ALA A 133 -11.00 -23.21 -5.03
CA ALA A 133 -12.45 -23.11 -5.12
C ALA A 133 -13.13 -23.72 -3.88
N GLU A 134 -12.75 -24.94 -3.50
CA GLU A 134 -13.26 -25.62 -2.30
C GLU A 134 -13.00 -24.81 -1.03
N LEU A 135 -11.76 -24.34 -0.83
CA LEU A 135 -11.39 -23.54 0.34
C LEU A 135 -12.21 -22.25 0.44
N CYS A 136 -12.41 -21.54 -0.67
CA CYS A 136 -13.16 -20.29 -0.70
C CYS A 136 -14.67 -20.53 -0.48
N HIS A 137 -15.21 -21.61 -1.04
CA HIS A 137 -16.61 -22.00 -0.82
C HIS A 137 -16.89 -22.35 0.65
N MET A 138 -15.95 -23.02 1.34
CA MET A 138 -16.07 -23.28 2.78
C MET A 138 -16.14 -21.98 3.59
N ALA A 139 -15.39 -20.93 3.21
CA ALA A 139 -15.46 -19.63 3.87
C ALA A 139 -16.79 -18.91 3.59
N GLU A 140 -17.34 -19.05 2.38
CA GLU A 140 -18.70 -18.58 2.05
C GLU A 140 -19.76 -19.29 2.90
N ASP A 141 -19.70 -20.63 2.99
CA ASP A 141 -20.63 -21.43 3.80
C ASP A 141 -20.59 -21.04 5.29
N ALA A 142 -19.41 -20.68 5.80
CA ALA A 142 -19.23 -20.16 7.16
C ALA A 142 -19.82 -18.74 7.36
N GLY A 143 -20.21 -18.05 6.29
CA GLY A 143 -20.90 -16.76 6.34
C GLY A 143 -20.04 -15.54 5.97
N ALA A 144 -18.92 -15.72 5.26
CA ALA A 144 -18.14 -14.60 4.76
C ALA A 144 -18.98 -13.73 3.79
N ASP A 145 -18.91 -12.41 3.93
CA ASP A 145 -19.64 -11.48 3.05
C ASP A 145 -18.92 -11.25 1.72
N ILE A 146 -17.59 -11.35 1.74
CA ILE A 146 -16.66 -11.09 0.63
C ILE A 146 -15.47 -12.04 0.80
N ILE A 147 -14.91 -12.53 -0.31
CA ILE A 147 -13.68 -13.33 -0.33
C ILE A 147 -12.55 -12.51 -0.91
N GLU A 148 -11.42 -12.47 -0.22
CA GLU A 148 -10.16 -11.90 -0.69
C GLU A 148 -9.13 -13.01 -0.90
N MET A 149 -8.83 -13.33 -2.17
CA MET A 149 -7.79 -14.28 -2.53
C MET A 149 -6.40 -13.68 -2.32
N ASN A 150 -5.67 -14.18 -1.32
CA ASN A 150 -4.34 -13.72 -0.98
C ASN A 150 -3.27 -14.51 -1.74
N VAL A 151 -3.06 -14.10 -2.98
CA VAL A 151 -2.05 -14.67 -3.90
C VAL A 151 -0.73 -13.89 -3.84
N SER A 152 -0.45 -13.20 -2.74
CA SER A 152 0.59 -12.16 -2.70
C SER A 152 1.59 -12.27 -1.56
N CYS A 153 1.47 -13.30 -0.71
CA CYS A 153 2.40 -13.52 0.40
C CYS A 153 3.86 -13.54 -0.12
N PRO A 154 4.76 -12.69 0.42
CA PRO A 154 6.14 -12.58 -0.06
C PRO A 154 7.02 -13.79 0.31
N LEU A 155 6.66 -14.51 1.39
CA LEU A 155 7.55 -15.48 2.03
C LEU A 155 7.81 -16.74 1.19
N PRO A 156 6.80 -17.36 0.53
CA PRO A 156 7.03 -18.56 -0.29
C PRO A 156 8.02 -18.31 -1.45
N ALA A 157 8.03 -17.09 -2.00
CA ALA A 157 8.89 -16.70 -3.11
C ALA A 157 10.37 -16.54 -2.72
N ALA A 158 10.67 -16.38 -1.43
CA ALA A 158 11.99 -16.03 -0.94
C ALA A 158 12.91 -17.24 -0.63
N THR A 159 12.49 -18.48 -0.96
CA THR A 159 13.29 -19.69 -0.70
C THR A 159 14.23 -20.01 -1.86
N ALA A 160 15.37 -20.67 -1.58
CA ALA A 160 16.31 -21.08 -2.62
C ALA A 160 15.65 -21.97 -3.69
N LYS A 161 14.77 -22.89 -3.27
CA LYS A 161 13.99 -23.75 -4.17
C LYS A 161 13.06 -22.92 -5.06
N ALA A 162 12.33 -21.96 -4.48
CA ALA A 162 11.42 -21.12 -5.25
C ALA A 162 12.18 -20.29 -6.31
N VAL A 163 13.32 -19.72 -5.94
CA VAL A 163 14.18 -18.95 -6.86
C VAL A 163 14.75 -19.82 -7.98
N SER A 164 15.24 -21.03 -7.67
CA SER A 164 15.77 -21.94 -8.69
C SER A 164 14.68 -22.39 -9.65
N SER A 165 13.52 -22.83 -9.13
CA SER A 165 12.39 -23.30 -9.94
C SER A 165 11.89 -22.19 -10.88
N TYR A 166 11.73 -20.97 -10.37
CA TYR A 166 11.37 -19.81 -11.21
C TYR A 166 12.38 -19.55 -12.33
N SER A 167 13.68 -19.65 -12.02
CA SER A 167 14.75 -19.44 -13.01
C SER A 167 14.77 -20.50 -14.11
N GLU A 168 14.28 -21.70 -13.81
CA GLU A 168 14.14 -22.82 -14.75
C GLU A 168 12.79 -22.77 -15.51
N GLY A 169 11.89 -21.84 -15.15
CA GLY A 169 10.54 -21.74 -15.71
C GLY A 169 9.55 -22.73 -15.10
N GLU A 170 9.90 -23.40 -14.02
CA GLU A 170 9.06 -24.35 -13.30
C GLU A 170 8.19 -23.63 -12.26
N LEU A 171 6.89 -23.52 -12.56
CA LEU A 171 5.92 -22.80 -11.73
C LEU A 171 4.87 -23.71 -11.08
N SER A 172 5.04 -25.03 -11.15
CA SER A 172 4.08 -25.99 -10.58
C SER A 172 3.91 -25.83 -9.07
N ASP A 173 4.98 -25.47 -8.37
CA ASP A 173 5.00 -25.24 -6.93
C ASP A 173 4.85 -23.75 -6.56
N ALA A 174 4.47 -22.89 -7.52
CA ALA A 174 4.35 -21.46 -7.30
C ALA A 174 3.22 -21.16 -6.29
N ALA A 175 3.56 -20.36 -5.28
CA ALA A 175 2.65 -19.93 -4.23
C ALA A 175 2.99 -18.50 -3.80
N GLY A 176 2.07 -17.84 -3.09
CA GLY A 176 2.26 -16.44 -2.70
C GLY A 176 2.56 -15.56 -3.90
N SER A 177 3.48 -14.61 -3.78
CA SER A 177 3.80 -13.66 -4.85
C SER A 177 4.25 -14.29 -6.17
N LEU A 178 4.77 -15.53 -6.20
CA LEU A 178 5.09 -16.22 -7.46
C LEU A 178 3.82 -16.62 -8.22
N LEU A 179 2.78 -17.09 -7.51
CA LEU A 179 1.46 -17.30 -8.09
C LEU A 179 0.86 -15.95 -8.51
N GLY A 180 0.92 -14.96 -7.61
CA GLY A 180 0.41 -13.61 -7.83
C GLY A 180 0.98 -12.89 -9.06
N ASP A 181 2.26 -13.08 -9.37
CA ASP A 181 2.94 -12.44 -10.50
C ASP A 181 2.85 -13.23 -11.82
N SER A 182 2.15 -14.38 -11.83
CA SER A 182 2.13 -15.33 -12.94
C SER A 182 0.72 -15.50 -13.54
N PRO A 183 0.30 -14.67 -14.51
CA PRO A 183 -1.03 -14.74 -15.12
C PRO A 183 -1.43 -16.14 -15.61
N GLN A 184 -0.50 -16.87 -16.20
CA GLN A 184 -0.71 -18.20 -16.79
C GLN A 184 -1.23 -19.26 -15.80
N ILE A 185 -0.89 -19.12 -14.52
CA ILE A 185 -1.35 -20.03 -13.45
C ILE A 185 -2.37 -19.35 -12.53
N LEU A 186 -2.33 -18.03 -12.38
CA LEU A 186 -3.27 -17.30 -11.54
C LEU A 186 -4.68 -17.21 -12.15
N LEU A 187 -4.79 -16.90 -13.44
CA LEU A 187 -6.11 -16.66 -14.06
C LEU A 187 -7.04 -17.89 -14.01
N PRO A 188 -6.56 -19.13 -14.25
CA PRO A 188 -7.38 -20.33 -14.04
C PRO A 188 -7.85 -20.48 -12.59
N VAL A 189 -7.01 -20.15 -11.61
CA VAL A 189 -7.34 -20.22 -10.18
C VAL A 189 -8.41 -19.18 -9.82
N VAL A 190 -8.25 -17.93 -10.24
CA VAL A 190 -9.26 -16.87 -10.02
C VAL A 190 -10.59 -17.27 -10.61
N LYS A 191 -10.59 -17.77 -11.85
CA LYS A 191 -11.80 -18.21 -12.54
C LYS A 191 -12.54 -19.30 -11.76
N ALA A 192 -11.82 -20.34 -11.33
CA ALA A 192 -12.40 -21.44 -10.56
C ALA A 192 -13.06 -20.96 -9.26
N VAL A 193 -12.41 -20.05 -8.53
CA VAL A 193 -12.99 -19.48 -7.29
C VAL A 193 -14.23 -18.64 -7.59
N THR A 194 -14.18 -17.77 -8.59
CA THR A 194 -15.31 -16.89 -8.94
C THR A 194 -16.51 -17.66 -9.51
N GLU A 195 -16.30 -18.81 -10.13
CA GLU A 195 -17.38 -19.69 -10.60
C GLU A 195 -17.96 -20.55 -9.48
N SER A 196 -17.17 -20.81 -8.43
CA SER A 196 -17.57 -21.61 -7.27
C SER A 196 -18.29 -20.82 -6.18
N CYS A 197 -17.99 -19.53 -6.02
CA CYS A 197 -18.54 -18.71 -4.94
C CYS A 197 -19.62 -17.75 -5.47
N SER A 198 -20.69 -17.55 -4.69
CA SER A 198 -21.75 -16.58 -5.04
C SER A 198 -21.47 -15.19 -4.44
N VAL A 199 -20.75 -15.13 -3.32
CA VAL A 199 -20.26 -13.87 -2.74
C VAL A 199 -19.19 -13.22 -3.61
N PRO A 200 -19.01 -11.88 -3.56
CA PRO A 200 -17.98 -11.20 -4.32
C PRO A 200 -16.58 -11.70 -3.98
N VAL A 201 -15.82 -12.06 -5.00
CA VAL A 201 -14.42 -12.51 -4.89
C VAL A 201 -13.50 -11.42 -5.43
N GLY A 202 -12.45 -11.08 -4.68
CA GLY A 202 -11.38 -10.21 -5.14
C GLY A 202 -10.00 -10.81 -4.95
N VAL A 203 -8.99 -10.14 -5.49
CA VAL A 203 -7.60 -10.63 -5.48
C VAL A 203 -6.69 -9.59 -4.83
N LYS A 204 -5.93 -10.02 -3.80
CA LYS A 204 -4.90 -9.20 -3.14
C LYS A 204 -3.58 -9.31 -3.88
N LEU A 205 -3.17 -8.24 -4.54
CA LEU A 205 -1.99 -8.22 -5.41
C LEU A 205 -0.68 -8.11 -4.65
N THR A 206 0.34 -8.74 -5.23
CA THR A 206 1.73 -8.52 -4.83
C THR A 206 2.27 -7.24 -5.49
N PRO A 207 3.09 -6.45 -4.78
CA PRO A 207 3.74 -5.28 -5.39
C PRO A 207 4.86 -5.65 -6.37
N GLU A 208 5.28 -6.91 -6.39
CA GLU A 208 6.32 -7.44 -7.30
C GLU A 208 5.87 -7.42 -8.77
N THR A 209 4.56 -7.45 -9.01
CA THR A 209 3.98 -7.16 -10.32
C THR A 209 4.07 -5.65 -10.59
N GLY A 210 5.18 -5.24 -11.20
CA GLY A 210 5.45 -3.85 -11.58
C GLY A 210 4.60 -3.35 -12.76
N PHE A 211 4.69 -2.05 -13.04
CA PHE A 211 4.10 -1.44 -14.24
C PHE A 211 4.95 -1.75 -15.50
N PRO A 212 4.35 -2.01 -16.68
CA PRO A 212 2.91 -2.06 -16.97
C PRO A 212 2.27 -3.44 -16.72
N ARG A 213 3.03 -4.46 -16.29
CA ARG A 213 2.54 -5.84 -16.11
C ARG A 213 1.30 -5.92 -15.22
N VAL A 214 1.24 -5.11 -14.16
CA VAL A 214 0.09 -5.06 -13.24
C VAL A 214 -1.23 -4.72 -13.93
N VAL A 215 -1.20 -3.84 -14.94
CA VAL A 215 -2.40 -3.47 -15.70
C VAL A 215 -2.91 -4.67 -16.49
N GLY A 216 -2.03 -5.34 -17.24
CA GLY A 216 -2.40 -6.52 -18.01
C GLY A 216 -2.87 -7.68 -17.15
N LEU A 217 -2.24 -7.88 -15.98
CA LEU A 217 -2.67 -8.90 -15.03
C LEU A 217 -4.07 -8.59 -14.46
N VAL A 218 -4.32 -7.34 -14.06
CA VAL A 218 -5.62 -6.95 -13.49
C VAL A 218 -6.75 -7.02 -14.51
N GLU A 219 -6.49 -6.67 -15.77
CA GLU A 219 -7.44 -6.90 -16.86
C GLU A 219 -7.80 -8.39 -16.97
N GLY A 220 -6.79 -9.28 -16.90
CA GLY A 220 -7.01 -10.72 -16.87
C GLY A 220 -7.84 -11.19 -15.67
N ILE A 221 -7.53 -10.69 -14.47
CA ILE A 221 -8.23 -11.03 -13.22
C ILE A 221 -9.70 -10.57 -13.28
N LYS A 222 -9.95 -9.36 -13.78
CA LYS A 222 -11.30 -8.84 -14.02
C LYS A 222 -12.07 -9.75 -14.98
N ASN A 223 -11.46 -10.12 -16.11
CA ASN A 223 -12.07 -10.99 -17.12
C ASN A 223 -12.29 -12.43 -16.61
N ALA A 224 -11.53 -12.86 -15.61
CA ALA A 224 -11.74 -14.13 -14.92
C ALA A 224 -12.92 -14.10 -13.94
N GLY A 225 -13.50 -12.93 -13.64
CA GLY A 225 -14.72 -12.80 -12.83
C GLY A 225 -14.55 -12.08 -11.49
N ALA A 226 -13.34 -11.62 -11.16
CA ALA A 226 -13.10 -10.94 -9.88
C ALA A 226 -13.85 -9.60 -9.80
N ALA A 227 -14.50 -9.35 -8.66
CA ALA A 227 -15.28 -8.16 -8.38
C ALA A 227 -14.41 -6.95 -7.97
N PHE A 228 -13.25 -7.21 -7.39
CA PHE A 228 -12.32 -6.16 -6.95
C PHE A 228 -10.86 -6.62 -6.92
N ILE A 229 -9.99 -5.63 -6.87
CA ILE A 229 -8.57 -5.78 -6.57
C ILE A 229 -8.29 -5.07 -5.26
N SER A 230 -7.64 -5.77 -4.34
CA SER A 230 -6.96 -5.11 -3.23
C SER A 230 -5.47 -5.09 -3.51
N GLY A 231 -4.83 -4.00 -3.17
CA GLY A 231 -3.41 -3.89 -3.36
C GLY A 231 -2.86 -2.75 -2.54
N ILE A 232 -1.66 -2.88 -2.01
CA ILE A 232 -0.67 -3.96 -2.19
C ILE A 232 -0.48 -4.82 -0.92
N ASN A 233 0.02 -6.04 -1.09
CA ASN A 233 0.70 -6.76 -0.01
C ASN A 233 2.10 -6.17 0.25
N ALA A 234 2.79 -6.65 1.29
CA ALA A 234 4.09 -6.14 1.70
C ALA A 234 5.21 -6.51 0.69
N PRO A 235 5.99 -5.53 0.20
CA PRO A 235 7.11 -5.79 -0.72
C PRO A 235 8.24 -6.64 -0.11
N ILE A 236 8.91 -7.42 -0.97
CA ILE A 236 10.07 -8.23 -0.58
C ILE A 236 11.33 -7.36 -0.45
N THR A 237 12.09 -7.54 0.62
CA THR A 237 13.37 -6.85 0.82
C THR A 237 14.34 -7.60 1.73
N VAL A 238 15.47 -6.98 2.05
CA VAL A 238 16.45 -7.44 3.04
C VAL A 238 16.87 -6.27 3.95
N GLY A 239 17.03 -6.56 5.25
CA GLY A 239 17.50 -5.56 6.21
C GLY A 239 18.95 -5.13 6.01
N PRO A 240 19.33 -3.91 6.45
CA PRO A 240 20.69 -3.41 6.26
C PRO A 240 21.70 -4.15 7.14
N PRO A 241 22.78 -4.70 6.56
CA PRO A 241 23.77 -5.46 7.33
C PRO A 241 24.53 -4.58 8.33
N ASP A 242 25.09 -5.20 9.37
CA ASP A 242 25.97 -4.54 10.34
C ASP A 242 27.39 -4.40 9.80
N ILE A 243 27.72 -3.17 9.37
CA ILE A 243 29.01 -2.82 8.79
C ILE A 243 30.19 -2.97 9.76
N TYR A 244 29.93 -2.98 11.08
CA TYR A 244 30.97 -3.14 12.10
C TYR A 244 31.08 -4.57 12.63
N LYS A 245 30.18 -5.47 12.21
CA LYS A 245 30.16 -6.88 12.60
C LYS A 245 30.23 -7.81 11.40
N GLY A 246 31.01 -7.44 10.39
CA GLY A 246 31.25 -8.29 9.21
C GLY A 246 29.99 -8.60 8.40
N GLY A 247 28.97 -7.73 8.45
CA GLY A 247 27.74 -7.85 7.69
C GLY A 247 26.61 -8.65 8.37
N LYS A 248 26.76 -9.05 9.63
CA LYS A 248 25.71 -9.77 10.38
C LYS A 248 24.41 -8.97 10.46
N GLY A 249 23.30 -9.69 10.66
CA GLY A 249 21.99 -9.10 10.91
C GLY A 249 21.96 -8.25 12.17
N LYS A 250 21.18 -7.16 12.11
CA LYS A 250 20.89 -6.27 13.26
C LYS A 250 19.61 -6.66 14.00
N TRP A 251 19.07 -7.83 13.71
CA TRP A 251 17.83 -8.34 14.28
C TRP A 251 18.08 -8.86 15.70
N VAL A 252 17.20 -8.51 16.64
CA VAL A 252 17.34 -8.96 18.04
C VAL A 252 17.20 -10.48 18.11
N GLY A 253 18.29 -11.16 18.46
CA GLY A 253 18.33 -12.62 18.61
C GLY A 253 18.56 -13.43 17.33
N MET A 254 19.03 -12.79 16.25
CA MET A 254 19.43 -13.48 15.01
C MET A 254 20.80 -12.97 14.55
N GLN A 255 21.58 -13.81 13.85
CA GLN A 255 22.82 -13.37 13.20
C GLN A 255 22.65 -13.13 11.71
N GLU A 256 21.58 -13.65 11.13
CA GLU A 256 21.25 -13.67 9.72
C GLU A 256 20.53 -12.40 9.27
N ASN A 257 20.60 -12.11 7.96
CA ASN A 257 19.76 -11.12 7.31
C ASN A 257 18.66 -11.87 6.51
N PRO A 258 17.47 -12.09 7.09
CA PRO A 258 16.40 -12.74 6.36
C PRO A 258 15.94 -11.89 5.18
N ILE A 259 15.59 -12.55 4.08
CA ILE A 259 14.68 -11.96 3.10
C ILE A 259 13.34 -11.81 3.82
N CYS A 260 12.81 -10.60 3.86
CA CYS A 260 11.73 -10.19 4.74
C CYS A 260 10.76 -9.27 4.00
N ALA A 261 9.65 -8.95 4.65
CA ALA A 261 8.67 -8.03 4.12
C ALA A 261 8.92 -6.61 4.67
N ALA A 262 8.79 -5.60 3.82
CA ALA A 262 8.86 -4.20 4.23
C ALA A 262 7.46 -3.57 4.28
N LEU A 263 7.27 -2.72 5.28
CA LEU A 263 6.00 -2.09 5.62
C LEU A 263 6.22 -0.60 5.88
N GLY A 264 5.19 0.21 5.62
CA GLY A 264 5.10 1.58 6.13
C GLY A 264 5.09 2.63 5.02
N PRO A 265 5.37 3.90 5.35
CA PRO A 265 5.13 5.04 4.45
C PRO A 265 5.70 4.91 3.03
N TRP A 266 6.81 4.20 2.88
CA TRP A 266 7.50 4.04 1.59
C TRP A 266 6.71 3.16 0.60
N ASP A 267 6.00 2.13 1.07
CA ASP A 267 5.27 1.20 0.21
C ASP A 267 3.97 1.85 -0.35
N ARG A 268 3.52 2.96 0.28
CA ARG A 268 2.41 3.79 -0.19
C ARG A 268 2.61 4.30 -1.62
N TYR A 269 3.84 4.57 -2.04
CA TYR A 269 4.10 5.00 -3.41
C TYR A 269 3.89 3.88 -4.43
N LEU A 270 4.08 2.61 -4.02
CA LEU A 270 3.72 1.45 -4.84
C LEU A 270 2.21 1.26 -4.89
N LEU A 271 1.51 1.48 -3.77
CA LEU A 271 0.04 1.57 -3.73
C LEU A 271 -0.47 2.64 -4.70
N TYR A 272 0.04 3.88 -4.62
CA TYR A 272 -0.43 5.00 -5.44
C TYR A 272 -0.20 4.77 -6.92
N ARG A 273 0.98 4.23 -7.28
CA ARG A 273 1.28 3.77 -8.64
C ARG A 273 0.21 2.79 -9.11
N ASN A 274 -0.10 1.76 -8.32
CA ASN A 274 -1.04 0.73 -8.71
C ASN A 274 -2.48 1.26 -8.79
N LEU A 275 -2.95 2.02 -7.81
CA LEU A 275 -4.29 2.64 -7.83
C LEU A 275 -4.46 3.54 -9.04
N GLY A 276 -3.52 4.46 -9.27
CA GLY A 276 -3.58 5.40 -10.38
C GLY A 276 -3.52 4.70 -11.75
N ALA A 277 -2.59 3.75 -11.92
CA ALA A 277 -2.46 3.02 -13.17
C ALA A 277 -3.67 2.12 -13.46
N ILE A 278 -4.15 1.35 -12.47
CA ILE A 278 -5.30 0.47 -12.65
C ILE A 278 -6.56 1.29 -12.91
N SER A 279 -6.79 2.38 -12.17
CA SER A 279 -7.96 3.25 -12.40
C SER A 279 -7.94 3.90 -13.79
N LEU A 280 -6.76 4.20 -14.32
CA LEU A 280 -6.62 4.79 -15.65
C LEU A 280 -6.82 3.78 -16.78
N PHE A 281 -6.30 2.56 -16.62
CA PHE A 281 -6.19 1.59 -17.73
C PHE A 281 -7.14 0.39 -17.64
N VAL A 282 -7.72 0.11 -16.48
CA VAL A 282 -8.69 -0.98 -16.28
C VAL A 282 -9.97 -0.38 -15.68
N PRO A 283 -10.83 0.27 -16.49
CA PRO A 283 -12.06 0.86 -15.96
C PRO A 283 -12.98 -0.18 -15.34
N ASP A 284 -13.92 0.27 -14.52
CA ASP A 284 -15.00 -0.49 -13.88
C ASP A 284 -14.63 -1.48 -12.76
N ILE A 285 -13.38 -1.99 -12.70
CA ILE A 285 -12.93 -2.83 -11.59
C ILE A 285 -12.90 -2.01 -10.29
N LYS A 286 -13.36 -2.61 -9.18
CA LYS A 286 -13.33 -1.93 -7.87
C LYS A 286 -11.97 -2.11 -7.22
N LEU A 287 -11.50 -1.07 -6.53
CA LEU A 287 -10.20 -1.07 -5.86
C LEU A 287 -10.35 -0.92 -4.35
N ALA A 288 -9.59 -1.70 -3.61
CA ALA A 288 -9.35 -1.54 -2.19
C ALA A 288 -7.87 -1.14 -1.98
N GLY A 289 -7.63 -0.02 -1.30
CA GLY A 289 -6.30 0.54 -1.10
C GLY A 289 -5.67 0.09 0.21
N ILE A 290 -4.51 -0.57 0.14
CA ILE A 290 -3.72 -0.99 1.29
C ILE A 290 -2.22 -0.76 1.03
N GLY A 291 -1.48 -0.24 2.01
CA GLY A 291 -0.04 0.00 1.87
C GLY A 291 0.35 1.39 2.36
N GLY A 292 1.03 1.44 3.50
CA GLY A 292 1.67 2.67 3.97
C GLY A 292 0.70 3.79 4.35
N LEU A 293 -0.57 3.47 4.56
CA LEU A 293 -1.62 4.37 5.06
C LEU A 293 -1.40 4.59 6.56
N VAL A 294 -0.61 5.62 6.90
CA VAL A 294 -0.16 5.91 8.28
C VAL A 294 -0.71 7.21 8.86
N GLU A 295 -1.45 7.99 8.06
CA GLU A 295 -2.03 9.30 8.42
C GLU A 295 -3.39 9.43 7.71
N PRO A 296 -4.33 10.20 8.27
CA PRO A 296 -5.68 10.35 7.70
C PRO A 296 -5.71 10.85 6.24
N GLU A 297 -4.83 11.78 5.88
CA GLU A 297 -4.73 12.35 4.53
C GLU A 297 -4.50 11.27 3.46
N HIS A 298 -3.74 10.22 3.81
CA HIS A 298 -3.45 9.13 2.88
C HIS A 298 -4.69 8.34 2.46
N ILE A 299 -5.74 8.30 3.29
CA ILE A 299 -7.03 7.70 2.93
C ILE A 299 -7.67 8.50 1.79
N ILE A 300 -7.68 9.83 1.92
CA ILE A 300 -8.24 10.73 0.88
C ILE A 300 -7.45 10.59 -0.41
N GLU A 301 -6.12 10.60 -0.34
CA GLU A 301 -5.23 10.45 -1.50
C GLU A 301 -5.48 9.12 -2.22
N ALA A 302 -5.53 8.00 -1.49
CA ALA A 302 -5.82 6.68 -2.06
C ALA A 302 -7.21 6.65 -2.73
N MET A 303 -8.23 7.26 -2.10
CA MET A 303 -9.58 7.33 -2.66
C MET A 303 -9.64 8.19 -3.92
N MET A 304 -8.96 9.34 -3.94
CA MET A 304 -8.83 10.18 -5.14
C MET A 304 -8.12 9.46 -6.30
N LEU A 305 -7.23 8.53 -5.99
CA LEU A 305 -6.56 7.65 -6.96
C LEU A 305 -7.40 6.42 -7.36
N GLY A 306 -8.61 6.27 -6.82
CA GLY A 306 -9.61 5.30 -7.24
C GLY A 306 -9.93 4.19 -6.24
N ALA A 307 -9.28 4.14 -5.07
CA ALA A 307 -9.68 3.22 -4.02
C ALA A 307 -11.10 3.55 -3.55
N ARG A 308 -11.99 2.56 -3.52
CA ARG A 308 -13.35 2.72 -3.00
C ARG A 308 -13.43 2.44 -1.50
N VAL A 309 -12.56 1.58 -1.01
CA VAL A 309 -12.32 1.31 0.41
C VAL A 309 -10.82 1.32 0.71
N CYS A 310 -10.44 1.58 1.95
CA CYS A 310 -9.05 1.61 2.40
C CYS A 310 -8.84 0.70 3.62
N GLU A 311 -7.71 -0.01 3.65
CA GLU A 311 -7.36 -0.95 4.71
C GLU A 311 -6.15 -0.44 5.50
N LEU A 312 -6.31 -0.29 6.82
CA LEU A 312 -5.24 0.13 7.72
C LEU A 312 -4.43 -1.10 8.19
N SER A 313 -3.09 -0.98 8.15
CA SER A 313 -2.15 -2.00 8.64
C SER A 313 -0.96 -1.36 9.37
N SER A 314 0.03 -0.89 8.62
CA SER A 314 1.25 -0.29 9.17
C SER A 314 0.95 0.92 10.05
N GLY A 315 -0.04 1.75 9.71
CA GLY A 315 -0.49 2.85 10.58
C GLY A 315 -0.89 2.38 11.98
N LEU A 316 -1.60 1.25 12.08
CA LEU A 316 -2.02 0.68 13.36
C LEU A 316 -0.82 0.14 14.16
N LEU A 317 0.18 -0.43 13.49
CA LEU A 317 1.40 -0.93 14.15
C LEU A 317 2.22 0.20 14.80
N TRP A 318 2.16 1.42 14.27
CA TRP A 318 2.87 2.58 14.83
C TRP A 318 2.03 3.39 15.81
N LYS A 319 0.78 3.68 15.45
CA LYS A 319 -0.09 4.64 16.15
C LYS A 319 -1.15 3.98 17.03
N GLY A 320 -1.26 2.66 16.96
CA GLY A 320 -2.31 1.90 17.64
C GLY A 320 -3.67 2.04 16.95
N THR A 321 -4.68 1.45 17.57
CA THR A 321 -6.03 1.30 17.01
C THR A 321 -6.83 2.61 17.00
N GLY A 322 -6.37 3.64 17.73
CA GLY A 322 -6.97 4.99 17.72
C GLY A 322 -6.94 5.67 16.36
N LEU A 323 -5.98 5.32 15.49
CA LEU A 323 -5.87 5.84 14.13
C LEU A 323 -7.15 5.60 13.30
N ILE A 324 -7.91 4.54 13.58
CA ILE A 324 -9.19 4.26 12.90
C ILE A 324 -10.14 5.46 13.08
N LYS A 325 -10.30 5.92 14.32
CA LYS A 325 -11.18 7.04 14.66
C LYS A 325 -10.66 8.35 14.08
N GLU A 326 -9.35 8.59 14.19
CA GLU A 326 -8.70 9.77 13.59
C GLU A 326 -8.98 9.85 12.08
N CYS A 327 -8.87 8.72 11.35
CA CYS A 327 -9.16 8.69 9.92
C CYS A 327 -10.64 8.94 9.59
N LEU A 328 -11.57 8.38 10.37
CA LEU A 328 -13.01 8.56 10.16
C LEU A 328 -13.45 10.00 10.45
N GLU A 329 -12.97 10.58 11.55
CA GLU A 329 -13.22 11.98 11.93
C GLU A 329 -12.66 12.93 10.87
N PHE A 330 -11.41 12.73 10.45
CA PHE A 330 -10.79 13.53 9.40
C PHE A 330 -11.53 13.43 8.07
N LEU A 331 -11.98 12.23 7.67
CA LEU A 331 -12.74 12.03 6.44
C LEU A 331 -14.05 12.83 6.46
N GLY A 332 -14.80 12.79 7.57
CA GLY A 332 -16.02 13.59 7.74
C GLY A 332 -15.75 15.10 7.67
N ASP A 333 -14.76 15.57 8.42
CA ASP A 333 -14.32 16.98 8.43
C ASP A 333 -13.88 17.47 7.04
N TYR A 334 -13.10 16.65 6.34
CA TYR A 334 -12.63 16.93 4.99
C TYR A 334 -13.81 17.07 4.03
N MET A 335 -14.76 16.14 4.07
CA MET A 335 -15.95 16.18 3.22
C MET A 335 -16.79 17.43 3.48
N ASP A 336 -17.06 17.76 4.75
CA ASP A 336 -17.82 18.96 5.11
C ASP A 336 -17.10 20.24 4.65
N ARG A 337 -15.77 20.33 4.78
CA ARG A 337 -14.97 21.50 4.32
C ARG A 337 -14.91 21.65 2.81
N GLN A 338 -14.88 20.54 2.07
CA GLN A 338 -14.86 20.55 0.60
C GLN A 338 -16.26 20.56 -0.03
N GLY A 339 -17.32 20.43 0.78
CA GLY A 339 -18.70 20.42 0.31
C GLY A 339 -19.16 19.09 -0.31
N TYR A 340 -18.45 17.99 -0.07
CA TYR A 340 -18.86 16.66 -0.51
C TYR A 340 -19.99 16.10 0.37
N GLN A 341 -20.98 15.44 -0.22
CA GLN A 341 -22.11 14.87 0.53
C GLN A 341 -21.89 13.38 0.81
N LYS A 342 -21.25 12.67 -0.11
CA LYS A 342 -20.95 11.23 -0.03
C LYS A 342 -19.52 10.97 -0.48
N VAL A 343 -18.92 9.88 0.01
CA VAL A 343 -17.52 9.56 -0.32
C VAL A 343 -17.32 9.32 -1.82
N GLU A 344 -18.36 8.84 -2.51
CA GLU A 344 -18.36 8.68 -3.96
C GLU A 344 -18.17 9.97 -4.76
N ASP A 345 -18.39 11.14 -4.16
CA ASP A 345 -18.25 12.43 -4.87
C ASP A 345 -16.79 12.73 -5.23
N PHE A 346 -15.82 12.15 -4.51
CA PHE A 346 -14.39 12.42 -4.72
C PHE A 346 -13.55 11.16 -5.05
N ILE A 347 -14.13 9.96 -5.04
CA ILE A 347 -13.41 8.76 -5.47
C ILE A 347 -13.00 8.91 -6.94
N GLY A 348 -11.71 8.71 -7.23
CA GLY A 348 -11.16 8.73 -8.58
C GLY A 348 -11.00 10.12 -9.22
N ILE A 349 -11.36 11.22 -8.54
CA ILE A 349 -11.25 12.56 -9.15
C ILE A 349 -9.82 12.97 -9.46
N GLY A 350 -8.83 12.35 -8.80
CA GLY A 350 -7.41 12.55 -9.04
C GLY A 350 -6.92 11.89 -10.32
N VAL A 351 -7.58 10.80 -10.76
CA VAL A 351 -7.17 9.98 -11.91
C VAL A 351 -7.13 10.79 -13.20
N LYS A 352 -8.04 11.76 -13.37
CA LYS A 352 -8.09 12.65 -14.56
C LYS A 352 -6.85 13.53 -14.73
N TYR A 353 -6.03 13.68 -13.69
CA TYR A 353 -4.79 14.45 -13.70
C TYR A 353 -3.56 13.59 -13.97
N ILE A 354 -3.71 12.26 -14.05
CA ILE A 354 -2.62 11.34 -14.40
C ILE A 354 -2.48 11.31 -15.93
N LYS A 355 -1.30 11.68 -16.43
CA LYS A 355 -0.99 11.67 -17.85
C LYS A 355 0.43 11.13 -18.10
N PRO A 356 0.70 10.53 -19.26
CA PRO A 356 2.07 10.34 -19.74
C PRO A 356 2.83 11.66 -19.73
N VAL A 357 4.14 11.59 -19.45
CA VAL A 357 5.03 12.76 -19.37
C VAL A 357 5.04 13.55 -20.68
N GLU A 358 4.87 12.86 -21.80
CA GLU A 358 4.82 13.39 -23.16
C GLU A 358 3.56 14.25 -23.43
N GLU A 359 2.52 14.13 -22.61
CA GLU A 359 1.25 14.88 -22.73
C GLU A 359 1.14 16.05 -21.74
N ILE A 360 2.16 16.26 -20.91
CA ILE A 360 2.17 17.36 -19.93
C ILE A 360 2.61 18.65 -20.62
N ASP A 361 1.84 19.72 -20.41
CA ASP A 361 2.29 21.07 -20.70
C ASP A 361 3.19 21.54 -19.53
N TRP A 362 4.51 21.36 -19.70
CA TRP A 362 5.49 21.53 -18.63
C TRP A 362 5.59 22.96 -18.11
N ARG A 363 5.29 23.96 -18.95
CA ARG A 363 5.38 25.40 -18.65
C ARG A 363 6.65 25.82 -17.87
N GLN A 364 7.74 25.06 -17.98
CA GLN A 364 8.88 25.19 -17.06
C GLN A 364 9.58 26.54 -17.23
N GLU A 365 9.64 27.02 -18.48
CA GLU A 365 10.22 28.31 -18.86
C GLU A 365 9.40 29.52 -18.35
N ASP A 366 8.15 29.31 -17.94
CA ASP A 366 7.30 30.37 -17.37
C ASP A 366 7.69 30.69 -15.93
N PHE A 367 8.56 29.90 -15.28
CA PHE A 367 8.87 30.03 -13.85
C PHE A 367 10.36 30.27 -13.58
N ILE A 368 10.63 31.11 -12.59
CA ILE A 368 11.98 31.30 -12.02
C ILE A 368 11.98 31.14 -10.52
N ALA A 369 13.07 30.62 -9.98
CA ALA A 369 13.25 30.55 -8.55
C ALA A 369 13.49 31.94 -7.94
N THR A 370 12.99 32.16 -6.73
CA THR A 370 13.29 33.30 -5.87
C THR A 370 13.63 32.82 -4.47
N VAL A 371 14.27 33.66 -3.65
CA VAL A 371 14.63 33.35 -2.25
C VAL A 371 14.10 34.44 -1.32
N ASP A 372 13.36 34.03 -0.28
CA ASP A 372 13.03 34.90 0.86
C ASP A 372 14.22 34.92 1.82
N ASP A 373 14.96 36.03 1.77
CA ASP A 373 16.14 36.26 2.61
C ASP A 373 15.85 36.28 4.12
N ARG A 374 14.58 36.46 4.53
CA ARG A 374 14.18 36.44 5.94
C ARG A 374 14.08 35.01 6.50
N LEU A 375 13.76 34.05 5.64
CA LEU A 375 13.65 32.63 5.98
C LEU A 375 14.98 31.88 5.74
N CYS A 376 15.81 32.39 4.84
CA CYS A 376 17.00 31.68 4.38
C CYS A 376 18.13 31.64 5.42
N THR A 377 18.49 30.45 5.88
CA THR A 377 19.62 30.20 6.81
C THR A 377 21.00 30.18 6.14
N ARG A 378 21.09 30.48 4.83
CA ARG A 378 22.34 30.45 4.04
C ARG A 378 23.10 29.11 4.07
N CYS A 379 22.39 28.00 4.29
CA CYS A 379 23.00 26.66 4.40
C CYS A 379 23.67 26.14 3.11
N GLY A 380 23.48 26.80 1.97
CA GLY A 380 24.11 26.46 0.70
C GLY A 380 23.62 25.17 0.02
N ARG A 381 22.75 24.36 0.65
CA ARG A 381 22.20 23.10 0.09
C ARG A 381 21.64 23.27 -1.32
N CYS A 382 21.13 24.45 -1.58
CA CYS A 382 20.45 24.79 -2.81
C CYS A 382 21.46 25.33 -3.87
N ALA A 383 22.60 25.85 -3.47
CA ALA A 383 23.64 26.35 -4.35
C ALA A 383 24.88 25.43 -4.44
N ASN A 384 24.73 24.13 -4.18
CA ASN A 384 25.83 23.17 -4.01
C ASN A 384 26.34 22.53 -5.33
N ASN A 385 26.49 23.31 -6.40
CA ASN A 385 27.09 22.96 -7.70
C ASN A 385 26.27 22.09 -8.67
N ILE A 386 25.16 21.45 -8.28
CA ILE A 386 24.28 20.77 -9.25
C ILE A 386 23.58 21.79 -10.15
N CYS A 387 23.11 22.90 -9.56
CA CYS A 387 22.39 23.95 -10.27
C CYS A 387 23.35 25.07 -10.67
N LEU A 388 23.52 25.31 -11.98
CA LEU A 388 24.35 26.41 -12.50
C LEU A 388 23.70 27.79 -12.30
N ALA A 389 22.38 27.83 -12.04
CA ALA A 389 21.64 29.06 -11.84
C ALA A 389 21.79 29.67 -10.45
N ARG A 390 22.50 29.01 -9.52
CA ARG A 390 22.55 29.47 -8.13
C ARG A 390 23.94 29.42 -7.54
N THR A 391 24.24 30.46 -6.78
CA THR A 391 25.52 30.59 -6.07
C THR A 391 25.27 31.13 -4.68
N LEU A 392 26.00 30.61 -3.69
CA LEU A 392 26.12 31.24 -2.38
C LEU A 392 27.19 32.33 -2.50
N ALA A 393 26.76 33.57 -2.73
CA ALA A 393 27.65 34.73 -2.74
C ALA A 393 28.12 35.03 -1.31
N GLU A 394 29.38 35.41 -1.14
CA GLU A 394 29.98 35.59 0.19
C GLU A 394 29.81 37.01 0.76
N ASN A 395 29.59 38.02 -0.10
CA ASN A 395 29.55 39.44 0.31
C ASN A 395 28.42 40.24 -0.39
N PRO A 396 27.24 40.41 0.25
CA PRO A 396 26.83 39.78 1.51
C PRO A 396 26.59 38.27 1.33
N LEU A 397 26.65 37.50 2.43
CA LEU A 397 26.34 36.07 2.41
C LEU A 397 24.88 35.85 1.99
N ARG A 398 24.63 35.46 0.73
CA ARG A 398 23.28 35.26 0.19
C ARG A 398 23.23 34.29 -0.96
N ILE A 399 22.05 33.71 -1.18
CA ILE A 399 21.77 32.93 -2.39
C ILE A 399 21.44 33.91 -3.51
N VAL A 400 22.21 33.87 -4.58
CA VAL A 400 21.96 34.63 -5.81
C VAL A 400 21.45 33.67 -6.87
N ILE A 401 20.43 34.10 -7.61
CA ILE A 401 19.83 33.34 -8.71
C ILE A 401 20.16 34.07 -10.02
N ASP A 402 20.85 33.37 -10.92
CA ASP A 402 21.11 33.82 -12.27
C ASP A 402 19.97 33.34 -13.18
N SER A 403 19.12 34.28 -13.60
CA SER A 403 17.96 33.99 -14.45
C SER A 403 18.33 33.37 -15.79
N ARG A 404 19.56 33.58 -16.29
CA ARG A 404 20.02 33.05 -17.57
C ARG A 404 20.15 31.52 -17.57
N TYR A 405 20.40 30.94 -16.41
CA TYR A 405 20.56 29.49 -16.25
C TYR A 405 19.39 28.84 -15.51
N CYS A 406 18.46 29.62 -14.96
CA CYS A 406 17.32 29.08 -14.24
C CYS A 406 16.27 28.58 -15.21
N ILE A 407 16.15 27.27 -15.32
CA ILE A 407 15.18 26.63 -16.22
C ILE A 407 13.81 26.40 -15.56
N GLY A 408 13.59 26.84 -14.32
CA GLY A 408 12.29 26.68 -13.66
C GLY A 408 11.99 25.29 -13.06
N CYS A 409 12.97 24.40 -12.90
CA CYS A 409 12.72 22.98 -12.53
C CYS A 409 12.20 22.72 -11.10
N GLY A 410 12.18 23.70 -10.20
CA GLY A 410 11.65 23.55 -8.84
C GLY A 410 12.50 22.74 -7.84
N LEU A 411 13.55 22.02 -8.27
CA LEU A 411 14.44 21.25 -7.37
C LEU A 411 14.89 22.06 -6.16
N CYS A 412 15.20 23.32 -6.42
CA CYS A 412 15.63 24.31 -5.46
C CYS A 412 14.66 24.58 -4.32
N GLN A 413 13.37 24.65 -4.64
CA GLN A 413 12.25 24.78 -3.71
C GLN A 413 12.07 23.48 -2.94
N SER A 414 12.06 22.34 -3.64
CA SER A 414 11.81 21.02 -3.04
C SER A 414 12.84 20.58 -2.00
N ILE A 415 14.10 21.05 -2.09
CA ILE A 415 15.17 20.65 -1.14
C ILE A 415 15.44 21.69 -0.04
N CYS A 416 14.79 22.86 -0.06
CA CYS A 416 15.04 23.91 0.92
C CYS A 416 14.41 23.54 2.27
N PRO A 417 15.21 23.36 3.34
CA PRO A 417 14.67 22.93 4.64
C PRO A 417 13.78 24.00 5.32
N GLU A 418 13.96 25.27 4.97
CA GLU A 418 13.25 26.40 5.58
C GLU A 418 12.05 26.88 4.73
N ASN A 419 11.76 26.20 3.62
CA ASN A 419 10.80 26.67 2.60
C ASN A 419 11.09 28.11 2.12
N ALA A 420 12.36 28.54 2.16
CA ALA A 420 12.77 29.89 1.79
C ALA A 420 12.87 30.13 0.28
N VAL A 421 12.66 29.11 -0.55
CA VAL A 421 12.76 29.20 -2.01
C VAL A 421 11.37 28.98 -2.62
N SER A 422 10.99 29.79 -3.59
CA SER A 422 9.71 29.67 -4.31
C SER A 422 9.90 29.78 -5.81
N MET A 423 9.07 29.08 -6.58
CA MET A 423 8.93 29.28 -8.02
C MET A 423 7.89 30.36 -8.28
N VAL A 424 8.26 31.42 -8.99
CA VAL A 424 7.37 32.53 -9.35
C VAL A 424 7.23 32.63 -10.86
N GLU A 425 6.00 32.89 -11.32
CA GLU A 425 5.70 33.06 -12.74
C GLU A 425 6.35 34.35 -13.28
N GLN A 426 7.12 34.23 -14.36
CA GLN A 426 7.70 35.36 -15.08
C GLN A 426 6.64 35.92 -16.04
N LYS A 427 6.15 37.14 -15.75
CA LYS A 427 5.13 37.80 -16.61
C LYS A 427 5.64 38.15 -18.02
N HIS A 428 6.95 38.14 -18.24
CA HIS A 428 7.58 38.37 -19.54
C HIS A 428 8.80 37.44 -19.69
N PRO A 429 8.89 36.65 -20.78
CA PRO A 429 10.11 35.90 -21.06
C PRO A 429 11.27 36.88 -21.21
N VAL A 430 12.42 36.56 -20.62
CA VAL A 430 13.65 37.33 -20.83
C VAL A 430 14.14 37.05 -22.26
N VAL A 431 13.55 37.71 -23.25
CA VAL A 431 14.02 37.72 -24.64
C VAL A 431 15.11 38.76 -24.73
N GLY A 432 16.32 38.42 -24.28
CA GLY A 432 17.44 39.35 -24.35
C GLY A 432 18.70 38.79 -23.73
N ILE A 433 19.64 38.40 -24.58
CA ILE A 433 21.05 38.40 -24.21
C ILE A 433 21.39 39.88 -23.97
N SER A 434 21.63 40.27 -22.72
CA SER A 434 22.38 41.50 -22.46
C SER A 434 23.82 41.23 -22.91
N LEU A 435 24.06 41.33 -24.21
CA LEU A 435 25.37 41.75 -24.70
C LEU A 435 25.44 43.24 -24.40
N ASP A 436 26.40 43.60 -23.54
CA ASP A 436 27.10 44.89 -23.46
C ASP A 436 27.70 45.02 -22.04
N ASN A 437 28.98 45.34 -21.82
CA ASN A 437 30.07 45.78 -22.68
C ASN A 437 31.42 45.52 -21.97
N ALA A 438 32.46 45.25 -22.78
CA ALA A 438 33.90 45.50 -22.57
C ALA A 438 34.55 45.21 -21.19
#